data_AF-A0A9W6Y012-F1
#
_entry.id   AF-A0A9W6Y012-F1
#
_cell.length_a   1.000
_cell.length_b   1.000
_cell.length_c   1.000
_cell.angle_alpha   90.00
_cell.angle_beta   90.00
_cell.angle_gamma   90.00
#
_symmetry.space_group_name_H-M   'P 1'
#
loop_
_entity.id
_entity.type
_entity.pdbx_description
1 polymer ?
#
loop_
_entity_poly.entity_id
_entity_poly.type
_entity_poly.pdbx_seq_one_letter_code
_entity_poly.pdbx_strand_id
1 'polypeptide(L)'
;MPSSVGSEDSDSAARLPREDVSSAECQVCALRSRPPSTPVMPDIQLQSIDDPRATVALVLIDAAGLEYQVTRLRAHNELTAAYNEGLAAHASTLHDRNRALLLRTREGFDLGAVTVNGLNERLESIQLENTYLEDEVERLRARVAQADSLETRYRVLEQSCLKHAYGLQDELAAAQARDSELDARVALLTSPPTDPATPSTASSGDRARLDRVQVELVAAQADLVSTRVTLSAVFAQLATVTAERDQASGVSAEERHNLQVQLARSQRETDSVRQLIAPFEVDVRRVIALLVAHAEELQRDLVRIRGLEASLSPSESARVAAQADVAHAQAEELRASSRADRFRIGFHETRKSAARQYEVVTARVRRLGARVLELE
;
A
#
# COMPACT_ATOMS: atom_id res chain seq x y z
N MET A 1 -14.98 48.50 0.76
CA MET A 1 -15.13 47.40 1.74
C MET A 1 -14.74 46.12 1.04
N PRO A 2 -13.47 45.70 1.14
CA PRO A 2 -12.97 44.46 0.55
C PRO A 2 -13.20 43.31 1.54
N SER A 3 -13.39 42.08 1.04
CA SER A 3 -13.20 40.88 1.85
C SER A 3 -12.48 39.84 1.00
N SER A 4 -11.17 39.91 1.17
CA SER A 4 -10.08 39.00 0.87
C SER A 4 -10.46 37.60 0.38
N VAL A 5 -10.05 37.30 -0.85
CA VAL A 5 -9.80 35.94 -1.35
C VAL A 5 -8.49 35.48 -0.73
N GLY A 6 -8.56 34.51 0.19
CA GLY A 6 -7.40 33.80 0.70
C GLY A 6 -7.05 32.65 -0.24
N SER A 7 -5.90 32.74 -0.91
CA SER A 7 -5.19 31.56 -1.42
C SER A 7 -4.71 30.75 -0.22
N GLU A 8 -5.29 29.58 0.00
CA GLU A 8 -4.75 28.59 0.92
C GLU A 8 -3.90 27.59 0.14
N ASP A 9 -2.60 27.85 0.16
CA ASP A 9 -1.53 26.96 -0.29
C ASP A 9 -1.64 25.60 0.43
N SER A 10 -2.29 24.61 -0.22
CA SER A 10 -2.25 23.21 0.22
C SER A 10 -0.95 22.53 -0.21
N ASP A 11 0.16 23.01 0.33
CA ASP A 11 1.45 22.30 0.34
C ASP A 11 1.73 21.79 1.77
N SER A 12 0.82 20.97 2.28
CA SER A 12 1.00 20.24 3.53
C SER A 12 1.65 18.88 3.25
N ALA A 13 2.82 18.91 2.62
CA ALA A 13 3.82 17.89 2.89
C ALA A 13 4.17 18.03 4.37
N ALA A 14 3.93 17.00 5.17
CA ALA A 14 4.45 16.92 6.53
C ALA A 14 5.98 16.98 6.44
N ARG A 15 6.51 18.21 6.42
CA ARG A 15 7.92 18.49 6.57
C ARG A 15 8.27 17.93 7.94
N LEU A 16 9.02 16.83 7.93
CA LEU A 16 9.83 16.45 9.08
C LEU A 16 10.49 17.75 9.57
N PRO A 17 10.39 18.09 10.86
CA PRO A 17 11.00 19.30 11.40
C PRO A 17 12.45 19.34 10.92
N ARG A 18 12.80 20.34 10.10
CA ARG A 18 14.17 20.52 9.57
C ARG A 18 15.21 20.63 10.69
N GLU A 19 14.74 20.91 11.90
CA GLU A 19 15.50 20.96 13.14
C GLU A 19 16.13 19.59 13.47
N ASP A 20 15.44 18.47 13.17
CA ASP A 20 15.90 17.11 13.46
C ASP A 20 16.99 16.59 12.51
N VAL A 21 17.32 17.31 11.43
CA VAL A 21 18.34 16.92 10.43
C VAL A 21 19.50 17.92 10.39
N SER A 22 19.42 19.04 11.10
CA SER A 22 20.53 19.97 11.15
C SER A 22 21.64 19.41 12.05
N SER A 23 22.82 19.22 11.47
CA SER A 23 24.09 19.02 12.19
C SER A 23 24.57 20.30 12.90
N ALA A 24 23.73 21.35 12.94
CA ALA A 24 24.05 22.66 13.46
C ALA A 24 24.21 22.66 14.99
N GLU A 25 23.57 21.72 15.68
CA GLU A 25 23.66 21.58 17.13
C GLU A 25 24.92 20.82 17.60
N CYS A 26 25.59 20.11 16.69
CA CYS A 26 26.85 19.50 17.01
C CYS A 26 27.99 20.48 16.72
N GLN A 27 28.48 21.15 17.77
CA GLN A 27 29.68 21.99 17.68
C GLN A 27 30.90 21.24 17.11
N VAL A 28 31.07 19.94 17.36
CA VAL A 28 32.20 19.14 16.84
C VAL A 28 32.11 18.93 15.31
N CYS A 29 30.96 18.49 14.77
CA CYS A 29 30.68 18.41 13.33
C CYS A 29 30.77 19.78 12.62
N ALA A 30 30.32 20.86 13.28
CA ALA A 30 30.39 22.21 12.73
C ALA A 30 31.82 22.77 12.69
N LEU A 31 32.68 22.39 13.65
CA LEU A 31 34.01 22.97 13.83
C LEU A 31 35.15 22.22 13.12
N ARG A 32 34.88 21.17 12.31
CA ARG A 32 35.90 20.37 11.60
C ARG A 32 37.10 20.07 12.52
N SER A 33 36.84 19.33 13.60
CA SER A 33 37.79 18.97 14.64
C SER A 33 39.12 18.42 14.07
N ARG A 34 40.10 19.31 13.90
CA ARG A 34 41.48 18.91 13.62
C ARG A 34 42.08 18.41 14.93
N PRO A 35 42.77 17.26 14.92
CA PRO A 35 43.45 16.78 16.11
C PRO A 35 44.47 17.83 16.58
N PRO A 36 44.67 17.98 17.91
CA PRO A 36 45.74 18.83 18.41
C PRO A 36 47.08 18.33 17.87
N SER A 37 47.82 19.20 17.19
CA SER A 37 49.12 18.85 16.61
C SER A 37 50.11 18.41 17.69
N THR A 38 50.88 17.36 17.42
CA THR A 38 51.99 16.93 18.29
C THR A 38 53.03 18.05 18.40
N PRO A 39 53.37 18.52 19.60
CA PRO A 39 54.36 19.58 19.77
C PRO A 39 55.76 19.07 19.41
N VAL A 40 56.46 19.76 18.50
CA VAL A 40 57.86 19.45 18.13
C VAL A 40 58.75 19.62 19.36
N MET A 41 59.29 18.53 19.89
CA MET A 41 60.17 18.54 21.06
C MET A 41 61.55 19.11 20.67
N PRO A 42 62.06 20.13 21.38
CA PRO A 42 63.44 20.55 21.18
C PRO A 42 64.37 19.43 21.67
N ASP A 43 65.39 19.08 20.88
CA ASP A 43 66.41 18.11 21.28
C ASP A 43 67.20 18.65 22.48
N ILE A 44 67.03 18.05 23.65
CA ILE A 44 67.89 18.30 24.82
C ILE A 44 69.01 17.26 24.77
N GLN A 45 70.23 17.70 24.49
CA GLN A 45 71.41 16.85 24.57
C GLN A 45 71.85 16.76 26.03
N LEU A 46 71.35 15.74 26.74
CA LEU A 46 71.77 15.46 28.11
C LEU A 46 73.26 15.13 28.14
N GLN A 47 74.03 15.82 28.97
CA GLN A 47 75.42 15.45 29.20
C GLN A 47 75.52 14.09 29.93
N SER A 48 76.56 13.32 29.63
CA SER A 48 76.82 12.05 30.31
C SER A 48 77.15 12.30 31.78
N ILE A 49 76.49 11.55 32.68
CA ILE A 49 76.67 11.64 34.13
C ILE A 49 78.12 11.34 34.55
N ASP A 50 78.87 10.61 33.71
CA ASP A 50 80.26 10.23 33.96
C ASP A 50 81.29 11.26 33.46
N ASP A 51 80.86 12.42 32.91
CA ASP A 51 81.78 13.46 32.43
C ASP A 51 82.33 14.31 33.60
N PRO A 52 83.63 14.21 33.93
CA PRO A 52 84.23 14.98 35.02
C PRO A 52 84.28 16.50 34.77
N ARG A 53 83.84 16.98 33.59
CA ARG A 53 83.72 18.40 33.24
C ARG A 53 82.32 18.97 33.36
N ALA A 54 81.31 18.15 33.71
CA ALA A 54 79.96 18.62 33.94
C ALA A 54 79.96 19.60 35.12
N THR A 55 79.72 20.88 34.84
CA THR A 55 79.57 21.89 35.88
C THR A 55 78.14 21.83 36.41
N VAL A 56 77.95 22.09 37.71
CA VAL A 56 76.63 22.17 38.36
C VAL A 56 75.66 23.06 37.55
N ALA A 57 76.17 24.12 36.92
CA ALA A 57 75.41 25.01 36.05
C ALA A 57 74.80 24.30 34.81
N LEU A 58 75.52 23.38 34.17
CA LEU A 58 75.03 22.63 33.00
C LEU A 58 73.94 21.64 33.40
N VAL A 59 74.12 20.95 34.54
CA VAL A 59 73.09 20.05 35.09
C VAL A 59 71.80 20.79 35.45
N LEU A 60 71.90 22.02 35.99
CA LEU A 60 70.74 22.85 36.27
C LEU A 60 70.02 23.32 35.00
N ILE A 61 70.75 23.59 33.92
CA ILE A 61 70.17 23.93 32.60
C ILE A 61 69.43 22.72 32.01
N ASP A 62 70.02 21.53 32.06
CA ASP A 62 69.40 20.29 31.59
C ASP A 62 68.15 19.94 32.41
N ALA A 63 68.21 20.11 33.74
CA ALA A 63 67.07 19.90 34.62
C ALA A 63 65.91 20.87 34.32
N ALA A 64 66.20 22.17 34.15
CA ALA A 64 65.20 23.16 33.79
C ALA A 64 64.59 22.89 32.39
N GLY A 65 65.40 22.42 31.44
CA GLY A 65 64.93 22.01 30.11
C GLY A 65 63.98 20.79 30.17
N LEU A 66 64.33 19.78 30.97
CA LEU A 66 63.48 18.61 31.19
C LEU A 66 62.18 18.97 31.92
N GLU A 67 62.23 19.85 32.92
CA GLU A 67 61.03 20.35 33.62
C GLU A 67 60.08 21.08 32.66
N TYR A 68 60.62 21.92 31.77
CA TYR A 68 59.84 22.58 30.73
C TYR A 68 59.20 21.56 29.76
N GLN A 69 59.95 20.55 29.33
CA GLN A 69 59.42 19.49 28.46
C GLN A 69 58.31 18.66 29.13
N VAL A 70 58.51 18.25 30.38
CA VAL A 70 57.52 17.50 31.15
C VAL A 70 56.24 18.32 31.32
N THR A 71 56.37 19.61 31.62
CA THR A 71 55.22 20.52 31.75
C THR A 71 54.46 20.63 30.44
N ARG A 72 55.16 20.73 29.31
CA ARG A 72 54.54 20.82 27.98
C ARG A 72 53.86 19.51 27.54
N LEU A 73 54.45 18.36 27.84
CA LEU A 73 53.85 17.05 27.58
C LEU A 73 52.61 16.82 28.45
N ARG A 74 52.62 17.24 29.73
CA ARG A 74 51.44 17.19 30.59
C ARG A 74 50.30 18.02 30.02
N ALA A 75 50.56 19.28 29.64
CA ALA A 75 49.56 20.14 29.03
C ALA A 75 48.98 19.54 27.73
N HIS A 76 49.82 18.90 26.90
CA HIS A 76 49.35 18.24 25.68
C HIS A 76 48.52 16.99 25.97
N ASN A 77 48.90 16.18 26.96
CA ASN A 77 48.13 15.02 27.40
C ASN A 77 46.77 15.44 27.97
N GLU A 78 46.72 16.51 28.77
CA GLU A 78 45.47 17.08 29.29
C GLU A 78 44.55 17.55 28.14
N LEU A 79 45.10 18.26 27.14
CA LEU A 79 44.34 18.67 25.95
C LEU A 79 43.82 17.48 25.15
N THR A 80 44.63 16.44 24.97
CA THR A 80 44.24 15.24 24.23
C THR A 80 43.18 14.44 24.99
N ALA A 81 43.29 14.36 26.32
CA ALA A 81 42.29 13.74 27.18
C ALA A 81 40.95 14.48 27.09
N ALA A 82 40.95 15.81 27.23
CA ALA A 82 39.74 16.63 27.09
C ALA A 82 39.11 16.52 25.68
N TYR A 83 39.94 16.46 24.63
CA TYR A 83 39.48 16.26 23.26
C TYR A 83 38.81 14.88 23.08
N ASN A 84 39.43 13.82 23.59
CA ASN A 84 38.87 12.46 23.52
C ASN A 84 37.57 12.33 24.33
N GLU A 85 37.49 12.96 25.50
CA GLU A 85 36.26 13.03 26.30
C GLU A 85 35.15 13.76 25.54
N GLY A 86 35.47 14.89 24.88
CA GLY A 86 34.54 15.60 24.00
C GLY A 86 34.05 14.76 22.82
N LEU A 87 34.93 13.98 22.18
CA LEU A 87 34.54 13.05 21.12
C LEU A 87 33.63 11.92 21.64
N ALA A 88 33.92 11.36 22.82
CA ALA A 88 33.10 10.32 23.41
C ALA A 88 31.69 10.84 23.77
N ALA A 89 31.61 12.03 24.37
CA ALA A 89 30.34 12.69 24.66
C ALA A 89 29.56 12.96 23.36
N HIS A 90 30.23 13.45 22.32
CA HIS A 90 29.59 13.69 21.02
C HIS A 90 29.07 12.40 20.38
N ALA A 91 29.85 11.32 20.39
CA ALA A 91 29.44 10.02 19.87
C ALA A 91 28.22 9.46 20.62
N SER A 92 28.16 9.63 21.95
CA SER A 92 26.99 9.25 22.76
C SER A 92 25.74 10.02 22.34
N THR A 93 25.83 11.35 22.22
CA THR A 93 24.70 12.19 21.80
C THR A 93 24.21 11.80 20.40
N LEU A 94 25.12 11.52 19.46
CA LEU A 94 24.75 11.07 18.12
C LEU A 94 24.07 9.69 18.16
N HIS A 95 24.58 8.77 18.98
CA HIS A 95 23.97 7.46 19.17
C HIS A 95 22.54 7.57 19.71
N ASP A 96 22.32 8.37 20.76
CA ASP A 96 21.00 8.58 21.36
C ASP A 96 20.02 9.22 20.36
N ARG A 97 20.48 10.20 19.58
CA ARG A 97 19.69 10.81 18.51
C ARG A 97 19.31 9.81 17.42
N ASN A 98 20.26 9.01 16.94
CA ASN A 98 19.99 7.98 15.93
C ASN A 98 19.01 6.93 16.47
N ARG A 99 19.16 6.54 17.74
CA ARG A 99 18.24 5.63 18.40
C ARG A 99 16.82 6.21 18.50
N ALA A 100 16.68 7.49 18.84
CA ALA A 100 15.38 8.16 18.89
C ALA A 100 14.71 8.21 17.51
N LEU A 101 15.46 8.49 16.44
CA LEU A 101 14.95 8.46 15.06
C LEU A 101 14.50 7.05 14.65
N LEU A 102 15.27 6.01 15.00
CA LEU A 102 14.89 4.62 14.73
C LEU A 102 13.62 4.21 15.47
N LEU A 103 13.43 4.65 16.72
CA LEU A 103 12.22 4.36 17.47
C LEU A 103 10.99 5.05 16.86
N ARG A 104 11.10 6.34 16.53
CA ARG A 104 10.00 7.09 15.88
C ARG A 104 9.60 6.50 14.53
N THR A 105 10.58 6.10 13.72
CA THR A 105 10.29 5.45 12.44
C THR A 105 9.59 4.11 12.64
N ARG A 106 10.05 3.29 13.58
CA ARG A 106 9.40 2.03 13.92
C ARG A 106 7.96 2.22 14.40
N GLU A 107 7.71 3.17 15.30
CA GLU A 107 6.35 3.51 15.75
C GLU A 107 5.46 3.92 14.57
N GLY A 108 5.97 4.71 13.63
CA GLY A 108 5.26 5.06 12.39
C GLY A 108 4.94 3.85 11.52
N PHE A 109 5.89 2.91 11.37
CA PHE A 109 5.66 1.65 10.65
C PHE A 109 4.60 0.78 11.34
N ASP A 110 4.67 0.65 12.67
CA ASP A 110 3.73 -0.16 13.45
C ASP A 110 2.30 0.41 13.37
N LEU A 111 2.15 1.74 13.46
CA LEU A 111 0.86 2.43 13.24
C LEU A 111 0.32 2.23 11.82
N GLY A 112 1.20 2.34 10.82
CA GLY A 112 0.87 2.09 9.42
C GLY A 112 0.38 0.66 9.20
N ALA A 113 1.07 -0.32 9.79
CA ALA A 113 0.70 -1.73 9.69
C ALA A 113 -0.67 -2.02 10.32
N VAL A 114 -0.94 -1.49 11.52
CA VAL A 114 -2.27 -1.62 12.17
C VAL A 114 -3.36 -1.01 11.29
N THR A 115 -3.12 0.17 10.71
CA THR A 115 -4.09 0.85 9.86
C THR A 115 -4.39 0.05 8.59
N VAL A 116 -3.34 -0.46 7.91
CA VAL A 116 -3.50 -1.29 6.70
C VAL A 116 -4.25 -2.58 7.02
N ASN A 117 -3.92 -3.26 8.12
CA ASN A 117 -4.63 -4.47 8.53
C ASN A 117 -6.11 -4.19 8.80
N GLY A 118 -6.44 -3.11 9.51
CA GLY A 118 -7.84 -2.74 9.76
C GLY A 118 -8.62 -2.36 8.49
N LEU A 119 -7.95 -1.77 7.49
CA LEU A 119 -8.56 -1.53 6.17
C LEU A 119 -8.76 -2.84 5.40
N ASN A 120 -7.82 -3.78 5.49
CA ASN A 120 -7.93 -5.08 4.84
C ASN A 120 -9.09 -5.90 5.41
N GLU A 121 -9.24 -5.95 6.75
CA GLU A 121 -10.39 -6.61 7.41
C GLU A 121 -11.74 -6.01 6.98
N ARG A 122 -11.82 -4.67 6.86
CA ARG A 122 -13.02 -4.00 6.33
C ARG A 122 -13.29 -4.36 4.88
N LEU A 123 -12.26 -4.44 4.06
CA LEU A 123 -12.38 -4.81 2.65
C LEU A 123 -12.89 -6.25 2.52
N GLU A 124 -12.36 -7.18 3.30
CA GLU A 124 -12.85 -8.57 3.36
C GLU A 124 -14.32 -8.63 3.80
N SER A 125 -14.72 -7.86 4.81
CA SER A 125 -16.13 -7.77 5.23
C SER A 125 -17.04 -7.26 4.12
N ILE A 126 -16.63 -6.20 3.41
CA ILE A 126 -17.40 -5.64 2.28
C ILE A 126 -17.48 -6.63 1.13
N GLN A 127 -16.42 -7.39 0.86
CA GLN A 127 -16.44 -8.44 -0.16
C GLN A 127 -17.43 -9.54 0.20
N LEU A 128 -17.44 -10.01 1.44
CA LEU A 128 -18.43 -10.99 1.91
C LEU A 128 -19.87 -10.47 1.77
N GLU A 129 -20.11 -9.22 2.16
CA GLU A 129 -21.43 -8.60 2.02
C GLU A 129 -21.86 -8.48 0.55
N ASN A 130 -20.94 -8.09 -0.35
CA ASN A 130 -21.23 -8.05 -1.78
C ASN A 130 -21.60 -9.42 -2.33
N THR A 131 -20.85 -10.48 -1.98
CA THR A 131 -21.19 -11.85 -2.42
C THR A 131 -22.57 -12.28 -1.92
N TYR A 132 -22.92 -11.94 -0.68
CA TYR A 132 -24.25 -12.22 -0.15
C TYR A 132 -25.36 -11.46 -0.91
N LEU A 133 -25.14 -10.18 -1.22
CA LEU A 133 -26.09 -9.37 -1.96
C LEU A 133 -26.24 -9.85 -3.41
N GLU A 134 -25.16 -10.28 -4.05
CA GLU A 134 -25.20 -10.88 -5.39
C GLU A 134 -26.07 -12.15 -5.40
N ASP A 135 -25.87 -13.05 -4.43
CA ASP A 135 -26.69 -14.25 -4.26
C ASP A 135 -28.18 -13.91 -4.01
N GLU A 136 -28.46 -12.91 -3.19
CA GLU A 136 -29.84 -12.49 -2.90
C GLU A 136 -30.52 -11.87 -4.12
N VAL A 137 -29.81 -11.05 -4.89
CA VAL A 137 -30.31 -10.49 -6.15
C VAL A 137 -30.64 -11.61 -7.13
N GLU A 138 -29.81 -12.65 -7.22
CA GLU A 138 -30.07 -13.79 -8.09
C GLU A 138 -31.31 -14.59 -7.65
N ARG A 139 -31.49 -14.80 -6.34
CA ARG A 139 -32.73 -15.41 -5.79
C ARG A 139 -33.97 -14.58 -6.13
N LEU A 140 -33.90 -13.26 -5.99
CA LEU A 140 -35.02 -12.37 -6.31
C LEU A 140 -35.35 -12.42 -7.80
N ARG A 141 -34.35 -12.45 -8.69
CA ARG A 141 -34.55 -12.62 -10.14
C ARG A 141 -35.24 -13.94 -10.46
N ALA A 142 -34.83 -15.04 -9.83
CA ALA A 142 -35.47 -16.34 -10.02
C ALA A 142 -36.95 -16.33 -9.58
N ARG A 143 -37.26 -15.66 -8.46
CA ARG A 143 -38.65 -15.49 -7.98
C ARG A 143 -39.50 -14.67 -8.96
N VAL A 144 -38.96 -13.58 -9.50
CA VAL A 144 -39.65 -12.77 -10.52
C VAL A 144 -39.92 -13.59 -11.77
N ALA A 145 -38.93 -14.33 -12.27
CA ALA A 145 -39.11 -15.21 -13.43
C ALA A 145 -40.20 -16.29 -13.19
N GLN A 146 -40.26 -16.84 -11.98
CA GLN A 146 -41.32 -17.77 -11.60
C GLN A 146 -42.69 -17.08 -11.60
N ALA A 147 -42.80 -15.88 -11.04
CA ALA A 147 -44.04 -15.11 -11.03
C ALA A 147 -44.53 -14.79 -12.46
N ASP A 148 -43.63 -14.37 -13.35
CA ASP A 148 -43.95 -14.12 -14.77
C ASP A 148 -44.43 -15.41 -15.48
N SER A 149 -43.82 -16.56 -15.17
CA SER A 149 -44.24 -17.86 -15.70
C SER A 149 -45.64 -18.27 -15.21
N LEU A 150 -46.00 -17.93 -13.97
CA LEU A 150 -47.34 -18.17 -13.45
C LEU A 150 -48.34 -17.22 -14.09
N GLU A 151 -48.01 -15.92 -14.19
CA GLU A 151 -48.89 -14.94 -14.81
C GLU A 151 -49.23 -15.30 -16.26
N THR A 152 -48.24 -15.74 -17.04
CA THR A 152 -48.46 -16.21 -18.42
C THR A 152 -49.40 -17.42 -18.47
N ARG A 153 -49.22 -18.41 -17.58
CA ARG A 153 -50.13 -19.56 -17.47
C ARG A 153 -51.56 -19.14 -17.09
N TYR A 154 -51.69 -18.21 -16.15
CA TYR A 154 -53.00 -17.66 -15.75
C TYR A 154 -53.70 -16.96 -16.92
N ARG A 155 -53.00 -16.10 -17.68
CA ARG A 155 -53.59 -15.43 -18.85
C ARG A 155 -54.09 -16.44 -19.90
N VAL A 156 -53.36 -17.52 -20.13
CA VAL A 156 -53.78 -18.58 -21.07
C VAL A 156 -55.03 -19.31 -20.56
N LEU A 157 -55.08 -19.65 -19.27
CA LEU A 157 -56.25 -20.28 -18.66
C LEU A 157 -57.47 -19.37 -18.73
N GLU A 158 -57.32 -18.09 -18.39
CA GLU A 158 -58.39 -17.09 -18.47
C GLU A 158 -58.95 -16.99 -19.90
N GLN A 159 -58.10 -16.87 -20.91
CA GLN A 159 -58.52 -16.86 -22.32
C GLN A 159 -59.22 -18.15 -22.73
N SER A 160 -58.76 -19.32 -22.26
CA SER A 160 -59.39 -20.60 -22.55
C SER A 160 -60.78 -20.70 -21.92
N CYS A 161 -60.92 -20.30 -20.65
CA CYS A 161 -62.20 -20.30 -19.95
C CYS A 161 -63.20 -19.33 -20.60
N LEU A 162 -62.75 -18.13 -20.98
CA LEU A 162 -63.58 -17.16 -21.69
C LEU A 162 -64.07 -17.73 -23.04
N LYS A 163 -63.18 -18.33 -23.83
CA LYS A 163 -63.58 -19.00 -25.09
C LYS A 163 -64.60 -20.11 -24.85
N HIS A 164 -64.42 -20.92 -23.80
CA HIS A 164 -65.36 -21.98 -23.46
C HIS A 164 -66.73 -21.43 -23.02
N ALA A 165 -66.74 -20.36 -22.22
CA ALA A 165 -67.97 -19.69 -21.79
C ALA A 165 -68.75 -19.11 -22.97
N TYR A 166 -68.08 -18.46 -23.92
CA TYR A 166 -68.73 -17.97 -25.15
C TYR A 166 -69.29 -19.11 -26.00
N GLY A 167 -68.54 -20.21 -26.16
CA GLY A 167 -69.05 -21.41 -26.85
C GLY A 167 -70.31 -21.99 -26.21
N LEU A 168 -70.32 -22.10 -24.87
CA LEU A 168 -71.51 -22.55 -24.13
C LEU A 168 -72.68 -21.56 -24.23
N GLN A 169 -72.42 -20.25 -24.33
CA GLN A 169 -73.47 -19.25 -24.58
C GLN A 169 -74.09 -19.42 -25.97
N ASP A 170 -73.28 -19.67 -27.00
CA ASP A 170 -73.77 -19.92 -28.36
C ASP A 170 -74.59 -21.21 -28.41
N GLU A 171 -74.12 -22.29 -27.76
CA GLU A 171 -74.86 -23.55 -27.62
C GLU A 171 -76.19 -23.35 -26.89
N LEU A 172 -76.19 -22.55 -25.81
CA LEU A 172 -77.42 -22.22 -25.07
C LEU A 172 -78.41 -21.46 -25.96
N ALA A 173 -77.94 -20.46 -26.72
CA ALA A 173 -78.80 -19.70 -27.64
C ALA A 173 -79.38 -20.60 -28.74
N ALA A 174 -78.57 -21.51 -29.28
CA ALA A 174 -79.03 -22.49 -30.26
C ALA A 174 -80.06 -23.48 -29.67
N ALA A 175 -79.85 -23.94 -28.43
CA ALA A 175 -80.80 -24.80 -27.73
C ALA A 175 -82.13 -24.09 -27.46
N GLN A 176 -82.10 -22.82 -27.03
CA GLN A 176 -83.31 -22.00 -26.83
C GLN A 176 -84.09 -21.80 -28.13
N ALA A 177 -83.38 -21.59 -29.25
CA ALA A 177 -84.02 -21.48 -30.56
C ALA A 177 -84.72 -22.80 -30.96
N ARG A 178 -84.08 -23.95 -30.74
CA ARG A 178 -84.69 -25.28 -30.99
C ARG A 178 -85.92 -25.53 -30.12
N ASP A 179 -85.86 -25.21 -28.82
CA ASP A 179 -87.01 -25.31 -27.92
C ASP A 179 -88.17 -24.44 -28.43
N SER A 180 -87.90 -23.19 -28.82
CA SER A 180 -88.94 -22.30 -29.37
C SER A 180 -89.56 -22.82 -30.67
N GLU A 181 -88.77 -23.49 -31.52
CA GLU A 181 -89.24 -24.13 -32.75
C GLU A 181 -90.12 -25.34 -32.45
N LEU A 182 -89.69 -26.22 -31.52
CA LEU A 182 -90.46 -27.38 -31.10
C LEU A 182 -91.78 -26.96 -30.42
N ASP A 183 -91.76 -25.95 -29.56
CA ASP A 183 -92.95 -25.35 -28.95
C ASP A 183 -93.93 -24.83 -30.02
N ALA A 184 -93.43 -24.13 -31.04
CA ALA A 184 -94.26 -23.67 -32.17
C ALA A 184 -94.87 -24.84 -32.95
N ARG A 185 -94.13 -25.95 -33.16
CA ARG A 185 -94.64 -27.17 -33.82
C ARG A 185 -95.71 -27.86 -32.98
N VAL A 186 -95.54 -27.92 -31.65
CA VAL A 186 -96.57 -28.43 -30.72
C VAL A 186 -97.82 -27.56 -30.78
N ALA A 187 -97.69 -26.22 -30.77
CA ALA A 187 -98.82 -25.28 -30.87
C ALA A 187 -99.60 -25.44 -32.19
N LEU A 188 -98.91 -25.64 -33.31
CA LEU A 188 -99.54 -25.91 -34.61
C LEU A 188 -100.34 -27.23 -34.61
N LEU A 189 -99.78 -28.30 -34.04
CA LEU A 189 -100.44 -29.61 -33.97
C LEU A 189 -101.62 -29.67 -32.98
N THR A 190 -101.71 -28.71 -32.05
CA THR A 190 -102.77 -28.61 -31.03
C THR A 190 -103.82 -27.55 -31.33
N SER A 191 -103.60 -26.72 -32.36
CA SER A 191 -104.54 -25.69 -32.79
C SER A 191 -105.82 -26.29 -33.42
N PRO A 192 -107.03 -25.77 -33.08
CA PRO A 192 -108.29 -26.30 -33.59
C PRO A 192 -108.50 -25.89 -35.07
N PRO A 193 -109.10 -26.76 -35.93
CA PRO A 193 -109.36 -26.41 -37.32
C PRO A 193 -110.34 -25.23 -37.41
N THR A 194 -110.00 -24.24 -38.24
CA THR A 194 -110.75 -22.97 -38.34
C THR A 194 -111.90 -22.99 -39.35
N ASP A 195 -112.17 -24.12 -40.02
CA ASP A 195 -113.34 -24.22 -40.91
C ASP A 195 -114.46 -25.10 -40.33
N PRO A 196 -115.74 -24.70 -40.47
CA PRO A 196 -116.85 -25.48 -39.96
C PRO A 196 -117.21 -26.62 -40.94
N ALA A 197 -117.46 -27.79 -40.36
CA ALA A 197 -118.11 -28.98 -40.91
C ALA A 197 -117.23 -30.02 -41.64
N THR A 198 -116.73 -31.01 -40.88
CA THR A 198 -117.15 -32.43 -40.94
C THR A 198 -116.34 -33.25 -39.91
N PRO A 199 -116.93 -34.27 -39.25
CA PRO A 199 -116.24 -35.04 -38.21
C PRO A 199 -115.28 -36.05 -38.87
N SER A 200 -114.08 -35.60 -39.18
CA SER A 200 -112.99 -36.51 -39.53
C SER A 200 -112.32 -37.00 -38.25
N THR A 201 -112.30 -38.32 -38.12
CA THR A 201 -111.48 -39.06 -37.15
C THR A 201 -110.03 -38.58 -37.23
N ALA A 202 -109.56 -37.88 -36.20
CA ALA A 202 -108.14 -37.60 -36.04
C ALA A 202 -107.40 -38.94 -36.13
N SER A 203 -106.52 -39.07 -37.12
CA SER A 203 -105.88 -40.32 -37.43
C SER A 203 -104.93 -40.71 -36.28
N SER A 204 -104.77 -42.01 -36.00
CA SER A 204 -103.75 -42.51 -35.07
C SER A 204 -102.33 -42.01 -35.39
N GLY A 205 -102.10 -41.57 -36.64
CA GLY A 205 -100.84 -40.99 -37.09
C GLY A 205 -100.55 -39.59 -36.54
N ASP A 206 -101.56 -38.75 -36.36
CA ASP A 206 -101.38 -37.38 -35.84
C ASP A 206 -101.10 -37.38 -34.33
N ARG A 207 -101.71 -38.32 -33.60
CA ARG A 207 -101.42 -38.59 -32.18
C ARG A 207 -99.99 -39.08 -31.99
N ALA A 208 -99.54 -40.04 -32.80
CA ALA A 208 -98.18 -40.57 -32.74
C ALA A 208 -97.12 -39.53 -33.13
N ARG A 209 -97.45 -38.58 -34.02
CA ARG A 209 -96.59 -37.44 -34.37
C ARG A 209 -96.48 -36.43 -33.23
N LEU A 210 -97.60 -36.13 -32.56
CA LEU A 210 -97.61 -35.27 -31.37
C LEU A 210 -96.75 -35.87 -30.25
N ASP A 211 -96.96 -37.15 -29.93
CA ASP A 211 -96.20 -37.84 -28.88
C ASP A 211 -94.69 -37.85 -29.18
N ARG A 212 -94.30 -38.03 -30.45
CA ARG A 212 -92.88 -37.97 -30.86
C ARG A 212 -92.27 -36.58 -30.69
N VAL A 213 -92.95 -35.53 -31.16
CA VAL A 213 -92.49 -34.13 -31.00
C VAL A 213 -92.44 -33.74 -29.53
N GLN A 214 -93.34 -34.26 -28.70
CA GLN A 214 -93.38 -34.00 -27.27
C GLN A 214 -92.24 -34.70 -26.52
N VAL A 215 -91.84 -35.91 -26.93
CA VAL A 215 -90.62 -36.56 -26.43
C VAL A 215 -89.36 -35.79 -26.85
N GLU A 216 -89.30 -35.32 -28.10
CA GLU A 216 -88.19 -34.48 -28.59
C GLU A 216 -88.07 -33.15 -27.82
N LEU A 217 -89.19 -32.51 -27.49
CA LEU A 217 -89.24 -31.28 -26.68
C LEU A 217 -88.73 -31.52 -25.25
N VAL A 218 -89.17 -32.61 -24.59
CA VAL A 218 -88.71 -32.93 -23.23
C VAL A 218 -87.21 -33.24 -23.21
N ALA A 219 -86.69 -33.92 -24.24
CA ALA A 219 -85.25 -34.16 -24.39
C ALA A 219 -84.47 -32.85 -24.61
N ALA A 220 -84.96 -31.95 -25.47
CA ALA A 220 -84.34 -30.66 -25.73
C ALA A 220 -84.33 -29.74 -24.49
N GLN A 221 -85.41 -29.76 -23.70
CA GLN A 221 -85.48 -29.05 -22.42
C GLN A 221 -84.47 -29.60 -21.38
N ALA A 222 -84.26 -30.91 -21.35
CA ALA A 222 -83.24 -31.52 -20.49
C ALA A 222 -81.82 -31.08 -20.89
N ASP A 223 -81.54 -31.02 -22.20
CA ASP A 223 -80.27 -30.52 -22.73
C ASP A 223 -80.07 -29.02 -22.44
N LEU A 224 -81.14 -28.21 -22.52
CA LEU A 224 -81.11 -26.78 -22.16
C LEU A 224 -80.79 -26.57 -20.67
N VAL A 225 -81.39 -27.38 -19.78
CA VAL A 225 -81.09 -27.31 -18.35
C VAL A 225 -79.65 -27.74 -18.09
N SER A 226 -79.17 -28.80 -18.73
CA SER A 226 -77.80 -29.28 -18.63
C SER A 226 -76.78 -28.22 -19.03
N THR A 227 -76.97 -27.58 -20.19
CA THR A 227 -76.10 -26.49 -20.68
C THR A 227 -76.12 -25.26 -19.78
N ARG A 228 -77.27 -24.90 -19.17
CA ARG A 228 -77.33 -23.82 -18.17
C ARG A 228 -76.53 -24.13 -16.91
N VAL A 229 -76.56 -25.38 -16.45
CA VAL A 229 -75.83 -25.81 -15.26
C VAL A 229 -74.32 -25.77 -15.52
N THR A 230 -73.86 -26.24 -16.68
CA THR A 230 -72.43 -26.17 -17.03
C THR A 230 -71.94 -24.73 -17.16
N LEU A 231 -72.73 -23.85 -17.78
CA LEU A 231 -72.40 -22.44 -17.96
C LEU A 231 -72.31 -21.69 -16.62
N SER A 232 -73.23 -21.95 -15.68
CA SER A 232 -73.17 -21.36 -14.34
C SER A 232 -71.95 -21.84 -13.53
N ALA A 233 -71.58 -23.12 -13.66
CA ALA A 233 -70.36 -23.65 -13.03
C ALA A 233 -69.08 -22.99 -13.60
N VAL A 234 -69.01 -22.78 -14.92
CA VAL A 234 -67.87 -22.10 -15.55
C VAL A 234 -67.76 -20.63 -15.11
N PHE A 235 -68.88 -19.91 -15.00
CA PHE A 235 -68.86 -18.53 -14.49
C PHE A 235 -68.47 -18.45 -13.01
N ALA A 236 -68.91 -19.39 -12.19
CA ALA A 236 -68.48 -19.46 -10.79
C ALA A 236 -66.96 -19.69 -10.69
N GLN A 237 -66.40 -20.59 -11.50
CA GLN A 237 -64.96 -20.80 -11.57
C GLN A 237 -64.22 -19.56 -12.05
N LEU A 238 -64.74 -18.87 -13.07
CA LEU A 238 -64.15 -17.63 -13.58
C LEU A 238 -64.09 -16.56 -12.47
N ALA A 239 -65.18 -16.38 -11.73
CA ALA A 239 -65.25 -15.42 -10.63
C ALA A 239 -64.24 -15.72 -9.50
N THR A 240 -64.05 -17.00 -9.17
CA THR A 240 -63.04 -17.40 -8.18
C THR A 240 -61.62 -17.12 -8.67
N VAL A 241 -61.31 -17.44 -9.92
CA VAL A 241 -59.98 -17.20 -10.50
C VAL A 241 -59.69 -15.70 -10.63
N THR A 242 -60.68 -14.88 -10.97
CA THR A 242 -60.51 -13.41 -11.00
C THR A 242 -60.28 -12.83 -9.61
N ALA A 243 -60.97 -13.32 -8.58
CA ALA A 243 -60.76 -12.86 -7.20
C ALA A 243 -59.37 -13.24 -6.68
N GLU A 244 -58.90 -14.45 -6.97
CA GLU A 244 -57.53 -14.89 -6.64
C GLU A 244 -56.46 -14.08 -7.38
N ARG A 245 -56.70 -13.77 -8.67
CA ARG A 245 -55.82 -12.90 -9.47
C ARG A 245 -55.74 -11.49 -8.88
N ASP A 246 -56.87 -10.89 -8.53
CA ASP A 246 -56.92 -9.53 -7.99
C ASP A 246 -56.20 -9.47 -6.63
N GLN A 247 -56.42 -10.47 -5.77
CA GLN A 247 -55.73 -10.59 -4.49
C GLN A 247 -54.21 -10.79 -4.65
N ALA A 248 -53.78 -11.69 -5.54
CA ALA A 248 -52.35 -11.90 -5.83
C ALA A 248 -51.69 -10.67 -6.47
N SER A 249 -52.42 -9.95 -7.33
CA SER A 249 -51.92 -8.73 -7.96
C SER A 249 -51.68 -7.60 -6.95
N GLY A 250 -52.60 -7.42 -5.99
CA GLY A 250 -52.47 -6.46 -4.89
C GLY A 250 -51.26 -6.75 -4.00
N VAL A 251 -51.10 -8.02 -3.58
CA VAL A 251 -49.93 -8.46 -2.80
C VAL A 251 -48.63 -8.23 -3.58
N SER A 252 -48.59 -8.55 -4.88
CA SER A 252 -47.39 -8.33 -5.69
C SER A 252 -47.07 -6.84 -5.92
N ALA A 253 -48.07 -5.96 -5.92
CA ALA A 253 -47.87 -4.52 -6.07
C ALA A 253 -47.27 -3.92 -4.80
N GLU A 254 -47.76 -4.33 -3.63
CA GLU A 254 -47.20 -3.97 -2.33
C GLU A 254 -45.79 -4.52 -2.13
N GLU A 255 -45.53 -5.78 -2.50
CA GLU A 255 -44.19 -6.36 -2.48
C GLU A 255 -43.22 -5.64 -3.42
N ARG A 256 -43.64 -5.31 -4.65
CA ARG A 256 -42.81 -4.50 -5.58
C ARG A 256 -42.53 -3.12 -5.02
N HIS A 257 -43.50 -2.46 -4.40
CA HIS A 257 -43.31 -1.16 -3.78
C HIS A 257 -42.31 -1.24 -2.61
N ASN A 258 -42.45 -2.25 -1.74
CA ASN A 258 -41.50 -2.48 -0.65
C ASN A 258 -40.08 -2.77 -1.16
N LEU A 259 -39.93 -3.59 -2.20
CA LEU A 259 -38.63 -3.87 -2.83
C LEU A 259 -38.03 -2.60 -3.46
N GLN A 260 -38.83 -1.74 -4.10
CA GLN A 260 -38.36 -0.46 -4.63
C GLN A 260 -37.89 0.48 -3.52
N VAL A 261 -38.60 0.55 -2.39
CA VAL A 261 -38.20 1.35 -1.22
C VAL A 261 -36.91 0.81 -0.61
N GLN A 262 -36.78 -0.51 -0.48
CA GLN A 262 -35.56 -1.15 0.01
C GLN A 262 -34.37 -0.94 -0.93
N LEU A 263 -34.57 -1.06 -2.24
CA LEU A 263 -33.53 -0.78 -3.24
C LEU A 263 -33.09 0.68 -3.20
N ALA A 264 -34.04 1.63 -3.13
CA ALA A 264 -33.72 3.05 -3.02
C ALA A 264 -32.99 3.40 -1.70
N ARG A 265 -33.23 2.62 -0.64
CA ARG A 265 -32.50 2.72 0.62
C ARG A 265 -31.09 2.15 0.50
N SER A 266 -30.95 0.94 -0.04
CA SER A 266 -29.65 0.31 -0.29
C SER A 266 -28.76 1.16 -1.19
N GLN A 267 -29.31 1.75 -2.26
CA GLN A 267 -28.57 2.67 -3.14
C GLN A 267 -28.03 3.88 -2.36
N ARG A 268 -28.87 4.52 -1.54
CA ARG A 268 -28.44 5.63 -0.67
C ARG A 268 -27.35 5.23 0.32
N GLU A 269 -27.45 4.04 0.90
CA GLU A 269 -26.43 3.49 1.80
C GLU A 269 -25.11 3.25 1.03
N THR A 270 -25.16 2.65 -0.17
CA THR A 270 -23.95 2.47 -1.01
C THR A 270 -23.31 3.78 -1.45
N ASP A 271 -24.11 4.80 -1.79
CA ASP A 271 -23.60 6.11 -2.17
C ASP A 271 -23.00 6.85 -0.99
N SER A 272 -23.57 6.69 0.21
CA SER A 272 -22.97 7.20 1.45
C SER A 272 -21.62 6.53 1.74
N VAL A 273 -21.52 5.21 1.58
CA VAL A 273 -20.26 4.48 1.74
C VAL A 273 -19.23 4.93 0.70
N ARG A 274 -19.62 5.09 -0.57
CA ARG A 274 -18.74 5.64 -1.62
C ARG A 274 -18.23 7.04 -1.29
N GLN A 275 -19.10 7.92 -0.77
CA GLN A 275 -18.68 9.26 -0.34
C GLN A 275 -17.68 9.21 0.82
N LEU A 276 -17.84 8.27 1.75
CA LEU A 276 -16.89 8.07 2.84
C LEU A 276 -15.56 7.47 2.38
N ILE A 277 -15.57 6.60 1.36
CA ILE A 277 -14.37 5.94 0.82
C ILE A 277 -13.58 6.86 -0.12
N ALA A 278 -14.24 7.76 -0.87
CA ALA A 278 -13.61 8.68 -1.80
C ALA A 278 -12.36 9.43 -1.26
N PRO A 279 -12.37 10.03 -0.04
CA PRO A 279 -11.16 10.65 0.50
C PRO A 279 -10.04 9.65 0.77
N PHE A 280 -10.36 8.43 1.23
CA PHE A 280 -9.36 7.38 1.44
C PHE A 280 -8.73 6.90 0.13
N GLU A 281 -9.48 6.83 -0.97
CA GLU A 281 -8.88 6.50 -2.27
C GLU A 281 -7.85 7.55 -2.72
N VAL A 282 -8.14 8.83 -2.46
CA VAL A 282 -7.21 9.92 -2.74
C VAL A 282 -5.97 9.80 -1.84
N ASP A 283 -6.15 9.53 -0.55
CA ASP A 283 -5.04 9.35 0.39
C ASP A 283 -4.20 8.11 0.05
N VAL A 284 -4.81 6.99 -0.33
CA VAL A 284 -4.11 5.79 -0.79
C VAL A 284 -3.28 6.09 -2.04
N ARG A 285 -3.84 6.79 -3.03
CA ARG A 285 -3.09 7.23 -4.21
C ARG A 285 -1.93 8.15 -3.84
N ARG A 286 -2.14 9.05 -2.86
CA ARG A 286 -1.10 9.95 -2.35
C ARG A 286 0.01 9.18 -1.64
N VAL A 287 -0.32 8.20 -0.80
CA VAL A 287 0.66 7.33 -0.13
C VAL A 287 1.45 6.52 -1.15
N ILE A 288 0.79 5.94 -2.16
CA ILE A 288 1.48 5.22 -3.25
C ILE A 288 2.46 6.15 -3.97
N ALA A 289 2.05 7.37 -4.31
CA ALA A 289 2.93 8.36 -4.95
C ALA A 289 4.14 8.72 -4.07
N LEU A 290 3.93 8.89 -2.75
CA LEU A 290 5.02 9.15 -1.80
C LEU A 290 5.99 7.98 -1.67
N LEU A 291 5.49 6.74 -1.63
CA LEU A 291 6.32 5.54 -1.58
C LEU A 291 7.18 5.40 -2.84
N VAL A 292 6.59 5.65 -4.02
CA VAL A 292 7.33 5.66 -5.29
C VAL A 292 8.41 6.75 -5.28
N ALA A 293 8.07 7.98 -4.88
CA ALA A 293 9.04 9.07 -4.78
C ALA A 293 10.19 8.76 -3.80
N HIS A 294 9.89 8.11 -2.67
CA HIS A 294 10.91 7.70 -1.70
C HIS A 294 11.82 6.59 -2.26
N ALA A 295 11.25 5.60 -2.96
CA ALA A 295 12.02 4.56 -3.61
C ALA A 295 12.96 5.12 -4.69
N GLU A 296 12.50 6.09 -5.47
CA GLU A 296 13.33 6.79 -6.44
C GLU A 296 14.48 7.57 -5.79
N GLU A 297 14.22 8.28 -4.69
CA GLU A 297 15.28 9.02 -3.99
C GLU A 297 16.31 8.06 -3.38
N LEU A 298 15.87 6.95 -2.79
CA LEU A 298 16.75 5.89 -2.32
C LEU A 298 17.64 5.35 -3.45
N GLN A 299 17.08 5.17 -4.65
CA GLN A 299 17.83 4.75 -5.82
C GLN A 299 18.87 5.80 -6.26
N ARG A 300 18.52 7.09 -6.22
CA ARG A 300 19.46 8.19 -6.50
C ARG A 300 20.59 8.23 -5.48
N ASP A 301 20.28 8.05 -4.20
CA ASP A 301 21.28 8.05 -3.12
C ASP A 301 22.21 6.84 -3.20
N LEU A 302 21.70 5.65 -3.54
CA LEU A 302 22.54 4.49 -3.82
C LEU A 302 23.51 4.73 -4.98
N VAL A 303 23.07 5.42 -6.03
CA VAL A 303 23.94 5.81 -7.15
C VAL A 303 25.00 6.82 -6.69
N ARG A 304 24.62 7.82 -5.88
CA ARG A 304 25.57 8.78 -5.29
C ARG A 304 26.61 8.10 -4.40
N ILE A 305 26.19 7.21 -3.51
CA ILE A 305 27.08 6.46 -2.60
C ILE A 305 28.07 5.63 -3.42
N ARG A 306 27.60 4.86 -4.42
CA ARG A 306 28.49 4.09 -5.29
C ARG A 306 29.48 4.98 -6.05
N GLY A 307 29.07 6.16 -6.49
CA GLY A 307 29.98 7.15 -7.09
C GLY A 307 31.04 7.66 -6.12
N LEU A 308 30.67 7.91 -4.87
CA LEU A 308 31.61 8.30 -3.81
C LEU A 308 32.58 7.16 -3.47
N GLU A 309 32.10 5.92 -3.31
CA GLU A 309 32.94 4.75 -3.09
C GLU A 309 33.94 4.53 -4.24
N ALA A 310 33.46 4.66 -5.49
CA ALA A 310 34.30 4.55 -6.68
C ALA A 310 35.38 5.63 -6.76
N SER A 311 35.17 6.81 -6.18
CA SER A 311 36.15 7.91 -6.12
C SER A 311 37.06 7.86 -4.89
N LEU A 312 36.60 7.28 -3.78
CA LEU A 312 37.40 7.06 -2.58
C LEU A 312 38.50 6.02 -2.81
N SER A 313 38.20 4.90 -3.46
CA SER A 313 39.17 3.83 -3.74
C SER A 313 40.48 4.31 -4.43
N PRO A 314 40.42 5.08 -5.54
CA PRO A 314 41.64 5.60 -6.17
C PRO A 314 42.30 6.70 -5.34
N SER A 315 41.53 7.51 -4.59
CA SER A 315 42.09 8.54 -3.72
C SER A 315 42.86 7.95 -2.54
N GLU A 316 42.32 6.91 -1.90
CA GLU A 316 43.00 6.16 -0.84
C GLU A 316 44.23 5.43 -1.38
N SER A 317 44.13 4.82 -2.56
CA SER A 317 45.27 4.17 -3.23
C SER A 317 46.39 5.19 -3.52
N ALA A 318 46.05 6.37 -4.03
CA ALA A 318 47.02 7.45 -4.26
C ALA A 318 47.64 7.97 -2.96
N ARG A 319 46.86 8.09 -1.88
CA ARG A 319 47.38 8.47 -0.57
C ARG A 319 48.35 7.44 -0.01
N VAL A 320 48.03 6.15 -0.11
CA VAL A 320 48.91 5.06 0.34
C VAL A 320 50.20 5.03 -0.48
N ALA A 321 50.12 5.21 -1.80
CA ALA A 321 51.29 5.32 -2.67
C ALA A 321 52.19 6.50 -2.27
N ALA A 322 51.61 7.69 -2.09
CA ALA A 322 52.36 8.87 -1.65
C ALA A 322 53.01 8.67 -0.27
N GLN A 323 52.31 7.99 0.66
CA GLN A 323 52.86 7.68 1.98
C GLN A 323 54.01 6.66 1.89
N ALA A 324 53.93 5.69 0.98
CA ALA A 324 55.02 4.76 0.71
C ALA A 324 56.24 5.47 0.11
N ASP A 325 56.04 6.40 -0.82
CA ASP A 325 57.12 7.20 -1.42
C ASP A 325 57.83 8.06 -0.37
N VAL A 326 57.08 8.71 0.53
CA VAL A 326 57.65 9.48 1.64
C VAL A 326 58.46 8.58 2.57
N ALA A 327 57.94 7.40 2.93
CA ALA A 327 58.68 6.44 3.75
C ALA A 327 59.96 5.95 3.06
N HIS A 328 59.92 5.76 1.75
CA HIS A 328 61.09 5.40 0.95
C HIS A 328 62.15 6.50 0.96
N ALA A 329 61.74 7.75 0.72
CA ALA A 329 62.62 8.92 0.75
C ALA A 329 63.28 9.10 2.13
N GLN A 330 62.51 8.95 3.21
CA GLN A 330 63.06 8.99 4.58
C GLN A 330 64.10 7.89 4.82
N ALA A 331 63.86 6.67 4.33
CA ALA A 331 64.83 5.58 4.44
C ALA A 331 66.11 5.86 3.63
N GLU A 332 66.01 6.49 2.46
CA GLU A 332 67.19 6.92 1.68
C GLU A 332 67.98 8.02 2.38
N GLU A 333 67.31 9.00 2.98
CA GLU A 333 67.93 10.06 3.76
C GLU A 333 68.71 9.50 4.96
N LEU A 334 68.10 8.59 5.72
CA LEU A 334 68.78 7.90 6.83
C LEU A 334 70.02 7.12 6.36
N ARG A 335 69.93 6.45 5.21
CA ARG A 335 71.09 5.76 4.61
C ARG A 335 72.17 6.75 4.17
N ALA A 336 71.79 7.89 3.59
CA ALA A 336 72.72 8.93 3.17
C ALA A 336 73.44 9.55 4.39
N SER A 337 72.68 9.86 5.44
CA SER A 337 73.20 10.34 6.73
C SER A 337 74.19 9.34 7.34
N SER A 338 73.82 8.05 7.43
CA SER A 338 74.71 6.98 7.91
C SER A 338 76.01 6.85 7.10
N ARG A 339 75.96 7.03 5.77
CA ARG A 339 77.16 7.04 4.92
C ARG A 339 78.03 8.27 5.20
N ALA A 340 77.42 9.44 5.35
CA ALA A 340 78.13 10.68 5.66
C ALA A 340 78.84 10.61 7.02
N ASP A 341 78.19 10.04 8.04
CA ASP A 341 78.80 9.87 9.36
C ASP A 341 79.96 8.87 9.35
N ARG A 342 79.80 7.73 8.65
CA ARG A 342 80.90 6.79 8.42
C ARG A 342 82.09 7.44 7.71
N PHE A 343 81.82 8.28 6.70
CA PHE A 343 82.87 9.03 6.00
C PHE A 343 83.58 10.02 6.94
N ARG A 344 82.83 10.78 7.75
CA ARG A 344 83.41 11.72 8.73
C ARG A 344 84.31 11.02 9.74
N ILE A 345 83.86 9.87 10.28
CA ILE A 345 84.66 9.05 11.20
C ILE A 345 85.95 8.59 10.53
N GLY A 346 85.86 7.97 9.35
CA GLY A 346 87.04 7.50 8.61
C GLY A 346 88.00 8.63 8.23
N PHE A 347 87.47 9.80 7.87
CA PHE A 347 88.28 11.00 7.58
C PHE A 347 89.02 11.51 8.83
N HIS A 348 88.36 11.52 9.99
CA HIS A 348 89.01 11.89 11.24
C HIS A 348 90.08 10.89 11.67
N GLU A 349 89.84 9.59 11.52
CA GLU A 349 90.81 8.54 11.82
C GLU A 349 92.04 8.60 10.92
N THR A 350 91.84 8.78 9.61
CA THR A 350 92.93 8.96 8.64
C THR A 350 93.75 10.21 8.94
N ARG A 351 93.12 11.35 9.27
CA ARG A 351 93.84 12.55 9.73
C ARG A 351 94.66 12.30 11.00
N LYS A 352 94.09 11.59 12.00
CA LYS A 352 94.83 11.23 13.22
C LYS A 352 96.01 10.32 12.92
N SER A 353 95.83 9.32 12.05
CA SER A 353 96.90 8.41 11.62
C SER A 353 98.02 9.17 10.89
N ALA A 354 97.67 10.04 9.94
CA ALA A 354 98.62 10.89 9.21
C ALA A 354 99.40 11.82 10.14
N ALA A 355 98.74 12.44 11.13
CA ALA A 355 99.39 13.26 12.14
C ALA A 355 100.41 12.46 12.98
N ARG A 356 100.04 11.25 13.42
CA ARG A 356 100.96 10.34 14.13
C ARG A 356 102.15 9.93 13.26
N GLN A 357 101.91 9.61 11.99
CA GLN A 357 103.00 9.29 11.05
C GLN A 357 103.94 10.48 10.85
N TYR A 358 103.38 11.69 10.71
CA TYR A 358 104.16 12.92 10.62
C TYR A 358 105.01 13.13 11.87
N GLU A 359 104.46 12.95 13.08
CA GLU A 359 105.21 13.02 14.34
C GLU A 359 106.35 11.99 14.40
N VAL A 360 106.10 10.73 14.02
CA VAL A 360 107.12 9.67 13.97
C VAL A 360 108.23 10.00 12.99
N VAL A 361 107.89 10.48 11.78
CA VAL A 361 108.86 10.91 10.77
C VAL A 361 109.66 12.10 11.29
N THR A 362 109.01 13.11 11.86
CA THR A 362 109.67 14.31 12.41
C THR A 362 110.62 13.94 13.56
N ALA A 363 110.20 13.05 14.46
CA ALA A 363 111.05 12.54 15.54
C ALA A 363 112.23 11.71 15.02
N ARG A 364 112.05 10.95 13.93
CA ARG A 364 113.14 10.24 13.26
C ARG A 364 114.14 11.20 12.61
N VAL A 365 113.65 12.24 11.92
CA VAL A 365 114.49 13.30 11.33
C VAL A 365 115.28 14.02 12.43
N ARG A 366 114.65 14.40 13.55
CA ARG A 366 115.35 15.02 14.69
C ARG A 366 116.44 14.11 15.28
N ARG A 367 116.16 12.81 15.46
CA ARG A 367 117.16 11.84 15.95
C ARG A 367 118.34 11.67 14.98
N LEU A 368 118.07 11.65 13.68
CA LEU A 368 119.13 11.60 12.67
C LEU A 368 119.94 12.91 12.65
N GLY A 369 119.29 14.06 12.75
CA GLY A 369 119.97 15.36 12.86
C GLY A 369 120.88 15.46 14.09
N ALA A 370 120.42 14.99 15.26
CA ALA A 370 121.25 14.92 16.46
C ALA A 370 122.48 14.00 16.27
N ARG A 371 122.31 12.84 15.62
CA ARG A 371 123.43 11.93 15.30
C ARG A 371 124.43 12.50 14.31
N VAL A 372 123.99 13.34 13.36
CA VAL A 372 124.90 14.02 12.43
C VAL A 372 125.73 15.08 13.17
N LEU A 373 125.13 15.81 14.11
CA LEU A 373 125.83 16.76 14.97
C LEU A 373 126.81 16.10 15.97
N GLU A 374 126.65 14.81 16.28
CA GLU A 374 127.60 14.03 17.09
C GLU A 374 128.79 13.49 16.27
N LEU A 375 128.73 13.56 14.94
CA LEU A 375 129.77 13.07 14.02
C LEU A 375 130.60 14.21 13.38
N GLU A 376 130.23 15.47 13.63
CA GLU A 376 131.03 16.68 13.41
C GLU A 376 131.80 17.03 14.68
#